data_AF-A0A660R9N7-F1
#
_entry.id   AF-A0A660R9N7-F1
#
_cell.length_a   1.000
_cell.length_b   1.000
_cell.length_c   1.000
_cell.angle_alpha   90.00
_cell.angle_beta   90.00
_cell.angle_gamma   90.00
#
_symmetry.space_group_name_H-M   'P 1'
#
loop_
_entity.id
_entity.type
_entity.pdbx_description
1 polymer ?
#
loop_
_entity_poly.entity_id
_entity_poly.type
_entity_poly.pdbx_seq_one_letter_code
_entity_poly.pdbx_strand_id
1 'polypeptide(L)'
;FKPVKVQGKSEKSCWARGLAWAIYGTSWFWGKTQDKIFKSTFIRLIDFLEKKWYELKRIPYDFEDSDTDIIDSSAAVIILLGLYNGKNINIRASVLFDQIWEWVKNNCLDRKKRLIHGCYHYPKHIFIDNEIIFGNYYFFKLLLALNTKEVV
;
A
#
# COMPACT_ATOMS: atom_id res chain seq x y z
N PHE A 1 19.91 17.85 16.66
CA PHE A 1 19.06 16.73 16.19
C PHE A 1 19.40 16.42 14.75
N LYS A 2 19.63 15.14 14.40
CA LYS A 2 19.79 14.76 12.98
C LYS A 2 18.46 15.01 12.27
N PRO A 3 18.43 15.62 11.08
CA PRO A 3 17.20 15.77 10.33
C PRO A 3 16.62 14.38 10.09
N VAL A 4 15.32 14.22 10.31
CA VAL A 4 14.60 13.00 9.95
C VAL A 4 14.81 12.83 8.45
N LYS A 5 15.50 11.74 8.05
CA LYS A 5 15.65 11.42 6.63
C LYS A 5 14.28 10.98 6.12
N VAL A 6 13.54 11.89 5.51
CA VAL A 6 12.21 11.61 4.97
C VAL A 6 12.32 10.98 3.58
N GLN A 7 11.54 9.93 3.32
CA GLN A 7 11.36 9.35 1.99
C GLN A 7 10.14 9.90 1.26
N GLY A 8 9.26 10.62 1.97
CA GLY A 8 8.15 11.38 1.41
C GLY A 8 8.56 12.76 0.90
N LYS A 9 7.62 13.44 0.24
CA LYS A 9 7.79 14.79 -0.33
C LYS A 9 8.18 15.84 0.72
N SER A 10 7.58 15.78 1.91
CA SER A 10 7.87 16.70 3.01
C SER A 10 7.54 16.07 4.37
N GLU A 11 7.85 16.77 5.46
CA GLU A 11 7.50 16.34 6.82
C GLU A 11 5.98 16.30 7.08
N LYS A 12 5.19 17.02 6.27
CA LYS A 12 3.74 17.11 6.38
C LYS A 12 3.00 16.28 5.33
N SER A 13 3.73 15.59 4.46
CA SER A 13 3.15 14.76 3.41
C SER A 13 2.98 13.32 3.85
N CYS A 14 2.23 12.54 3.09
CA CYS A 14 1.94 11.15 3.39
C CYS A 14 2.64 10.25 2.36
N TRP A 15 3.85 9.83 2.70
CA TRP A 15 4.60 8.85 1.93
C TRP A 15 3.82 7.53 1.84
N ALA A 16 3.54 7.08 0.61
CA ALA A 16 2.57 6.02 0.38
C ALA A 16 2.99 4.68 0.97
N ARG A 17 4.28 4.34 0.91
CA ARG A 17 4.79 3.09 1.52
C ARG A 17 4.78 3.16 3.05
N GLY A 18 4.90 4.34 3.65
CA GLY A 18 4.70 4.54 5.09
C GLY A 18 3.26 4.25 5.50
N LEU A 19 2.28 4.76 4.75
CA LEU A 19 0.86 4.42 4.93
C LEU A 19 0.63 2.92 4.76
N ALA A 20 1.25 2.31 3.73
CA ALA A 20 1.14 0.89 3.46
C ALA A 20 1.62 0.03 4.65
N TRP A 21 2.76 0.38 5.25
CA TRP A 21 3.24 -0.27 6.48
C TRP A 21 2.25 -0.17 7.63
N ALA A 22 1.63 0.99 7.83
CA ALA A 22 0.64 1.16 8.88
C ALA A 22 -0.62 0.32 8.62
N ILE A 23 -1.14 0.29 7.39
CA ILE A 23 -2.35 -0.49 7.02
C ILE A 23 -2.09 -2.00 7.18
N TYR A 24 -0.98 -2.49 6.61
CA TYR A 24 -0.62 -3.90 6.74
C TYR A 24 -0.32 -4.28 8.21
N GLY A 25 0.45 -3.46 8.93
CA GLY A 25 0.80 -3.71 10.32
C GLY A 25 -0.42 -3.75 11.25
N THR A 26 -1.30 -2.76 11.16
CA THR A 26 -2.49 -2.68 12.04
C THR A 26 -3.48 -3.81 11.77
N SER A 27 -3.75 -4.16 10.52
CA SER A 27 -4.58 -5.32 10.19
C SER A 27 -3.97 -6.63 10.69
N TRP A 28 -2.66 -6.81 10.52
CA TRP A 28 -1.95 -8.00 10.97
C TRP A 28 -1.94 -8.14 12.51
N PHE A 29 -1.59 -7.07 13.22
CA PHE A 29 -1.56 -7.07 14.69
C PHE A 29 -2.94 -7.25 15.30
N TRP A 30 -3.99 -6.64 14.71
CA TRP A 30 -5.37 -6.94 15.12
C TRP A 30 -5.65 -8.44 15.03
N GLY A 31 -5.33 -9.08 13.90
CA GLY A 31 -5.50 -10.52 13.72
C GLY A 31 -4.76 -11.38 14.75
N LYS A 32 -3.64 -10.90 15.31
CA LYS A 32 -2.83 -11.63 16.31
C LYS A 32 -3.19 -11.35 17.76
N THR A 33 -3.62 -10.13 18.06
CA THR A 33 -3.75 -9.65 19.44
C THR A 33 -5.18 -9.35 19.85
N GLN A 34 -6.06 -9.04 18.88
CA GLN A 34 -7.39 -8.48 19.12
C GLN A 34 -7.38 -7.21 19.98
N ASP A 35 -6.25 -6.48 20.04
CA ASP A 35 -6.20 -5.18 20.72
C ASP A 35 -6.90 -4.11 19.87
N LYS A 36 -7.90 -3.46 20.48
CA LYS A 36 -8.76 -2.45 19.85
C LYS A 36 -7.97 -1.23 19.35
N ILE A 37 -6.76 -0.97 19.87
CA ILE A 37 -5.89 0.08 19.34
C ILE A 37 -5.58 -0.15 17.85
N PHE A 38 -5.29 -1.40 17.45
CA PHE A 38 -4.97 -1.73 16.06
C PHE A 38 -6.20 -1.67 15.17
N LYS A 39 -7.35 -2.15 15.66
CA LYS A 39 -8.64 -2.05 14.94
C LYS A 39 -9.02 -0.60 14.65
N SER A 40 -9.04 0.24 15.69
CA SER A 40 -9.41 1.65 15.55
C SER A 40 -8.42 2.42 14.68
N THR A 41 -7.13 2.09 14.76
CA THR A 41 -6.11 2.69 13.89
C THR A 41 -6.29 2.26 12.44
N PHE A 42 -6.52 0.98 12.17
CA PHE A 42 -6.81 0.50 10.81
C PHE A 42 -7.99 1.25 10.19
N ILE A 43 -9.09 1.41 10.92
CA ILE A 43 -10.28 2.14 10.42
C ILE A 43 -9.93 3.58 10.00
N ARG A 44 -9.17 4.32 10.82
CA ARG A 44 -8.73 5.69 10.46
C ARG A 44 -7.82 5.72 9.23
N LEU A 45 -6.97 4.71 9.06
CA LEU A 45 -6.12 4.59 7.88
C LEU A 45 -6.93 4.29 6.62
N ILE A 46 -8.00 3.50 6.74
CA ILE A 46 -8.95 3.24 5.65
C ILE A 46 -9.70 4.52 5.27
N ASP A 47 -10.15 5.33 6.25
CA ASP A 47 -10.79 6.62 5.97
C ASP A 47 -9.87 7.53 5.14
N PHE A 48 -8.58 7.61 5.52
CA PHE A 48 -7.60 8.39 4.77
C PHE A 48 -7.34 7.83 3.37
N LEU A 49 -7.08 6.53 3.26
CA LEU A 49 -6.81 5.86 1.98
C LEU A 49 -7.99 6.00 1.03
N GLU A 50 -9.21 5.84 1.51
CA GLU A 50 -10.43 5.96 0.71
C GLU A 50 -10.55 7.34 0.08
N LYS A 51 -10.42 8.39 0.91
CA LYS A 51 -10.44 9.77 0.45
C LYS A 51 -9.40 10.00 -0.65
N LYS A 52 -8.15 9.61 -0.39
CA LYS A 52 -7.05 9.77 -1.33
C LYS A 52 -7.21 8.96 -2.61
N TRP A 53 -7.77 7.75 -2.51
CA TRP A 53 -8.04 6.91 -3.65
C TRP A 53 -9.10 7.52 -4.57
N TYR A 54 -10.16 8.10 -4.03
CA TYR A 54 -11.18 8.78 -4.83
C TYR A 54 -10.66 10.06 -5.50
N GLU A 55 -9.73 10.77 -4.86
CA GLU A 55 -9.07 11.95 -5.43
C GLU A 55 -8.11 11.59 -6.57
N LEU A 56 -7.28 10.55 -6.39
CA LEU A 56 -6.12 10.31 -7.27
C LEU A 56 -6.28 9.14 -8.24
N LYS A 57 -7.10 8.12 -7.89
CA LYS A 57 -7.26 6.87 -8.65
C LYS A 57 -5.95 6.12 -8.96
N ARG A 58 -4.93 6.33 -8.12
CA ARG A 58 -3.62 5.67 -8.17
C ARG A 58 -2.97 5.67 -6.79
N ILE A 59 -1.94 4.83 -6.62
CA ILE A 59 -1.05 4.88 -5.45
C ILE A 59 0.22 5.63 -5.85
N PRO A 60 0.34 6.94 -5.55
CA PRO A 60 1.56 7.71 -5.82
C PRO A 60 2.71 7.25 -4.91
N TYR A 61 3.94 7.71 -5.10
CA TYR A 61 4.96 7.52 -4.06
C TYR A 61 4.64 8.33 -2.79
N ASP A 62 3.94 9.47 -2.93
CA ASP A 62 3.46 10.32 -1.83
C ASP A 62 2.10 10.93 -2.19
N PHE A 63 1.13 10.85 -1.27
CA PHE A 63 -0.25 11.27 -1.49
C PHE A 63 -0.47 12.78 -1.58
N GLU A 64 0.55 13.57 -1.20
CA GLU A 64 0.52 15.04 -1.33
C GLU A 64 1.42 15.55 -2.45
N ASP A 65 1.94 14.64 -3.29
CA ASP A 65 2.65 15.05 -4.48
C ASP A 65 1.71 15.25 -5.68
N SER A 66 1.41 16.52 -5.97
CA SER A 66 0.71 16.97 -7.16
C SER A 66 1.63 17.24 -8.37
N ASP A 67 2.95 17.24 -8.17
CA ASP A 67 3.89 17.76 -9.16
C ASP A 67 4.40 16.65 -10.08
N THR A 68 4.15 15.39 -9.74
CA THR A 68 4.61 14.22 -10.49
C THR A 68 3.58 13.11 -10.59
N ASP A 69 3.74 12.28 -11.63
CA ASP A 69 2.96 11.07 -11.82
C ASP A 69 3.64 9.80 -11.30
N ILE A 70 4.65 9.95 -10.44
CA ILE A 70 5.40 8.81 -9.89
C ILE A 70 4.51 8.00 -8.96
N ILE A 71 4.42 6.70 -9.25
CA ILE A 71 3.71 5.73 -8.45
C ILE A 71 4.67 4.86 -7.64
N ASP A 72 4.12 4.12 -6.69
CA ASP A 72 4.84 3.09 -5.99
C ASP A 72 4.03 1.80 -5.92
N SER A 73 4.26 0.91 -6.88
CA SER A 73 3.61 -0.39 -6.94
C SER A 73 3.91 -1.25 -5.71
N SER A 74 5.06 -1.05 -5.06
CA SER A 74 5.39 -1.75 -3.82
C SER A 74 4.42 -1.35 -2.70
N ALA A 75 4.18 -0.04 -2.49
CA ALA A 75 3.15 0.43 -1.56
C ALA A 75 1.78 -0.14 -1.90
N ALA A 76 1.40 -0.18 -3.18
CA ALA A 76 0.10 -0.69 -3.61
C ALA A 76 -0.13 -2.15 -3.21
N VAL A 77 0.82 -3.06 -3.45
CA VAL A 77 0.67 -4.48 -3.08
C VAL A 77 0.70 -4.72 -1.57
N ILE A 78 1.43 -3.89 -0.82
CA ILE A 78 1.42 -3.93 0.64
C ILE A 78 0.07 -3.46 1.18
N ILE A 79 -0.49 -2.37 0.64
CA ILE A 79 -1.84 -1.88 0.96
C ILE A 79 -2.85 -3.00 0.69
N LEU A 80 -2.81 -3.61 -0.50
CA LEU A 80 -3.72 -4.70 -0.86
C LEU A 80 -3.66 -5.87 0.12
N LEU A 81 -2.47 -6.28 0.56
CA LEU A 81 -2.34 -7.33 1.57
C LEU A 81 -2.94 -6.90 2.93
N GLY A 82 -2.76 -5.65 3.34
CA GLY A 82 -3.39 -5.12 4.55
C GLY A 82 -4.91 -5.01 4.45
N LEU A 83 -5.43 -4.58 3.29
CA LEU A 83 -6.86 -4.58 2.99
C LEU A 83 -7.44 -6.00 3.01
N TYR A 84 -6.72 -6.97 2.44
CA TYR A 84 -7.10 -8.38 2.47
C TYR A 84 -7.25 -8.91 3.90
N ASN A 85 -6.27 -8.64 4.76
CA ASN A 85 -6.32 -9.02 6.17
C ASN A 85 -7.45 -8.29 6.94
N GLY A 86 -7.74 -7.06 6.54
CA GLY A 86 -8.68 -6.16 7.21
C GLY A 86 -10.13 -6.23 6.71
N LYS A 87 -10.49 -7.16 5.81
CA LYS A 87 -11.85 -7.28 5.26
C LYS A 87 -12.95 -7.39 6.33
N ASN A 88 -12.66 -8.11 7.42
CA ASN A 88 -13.58 -8.27 8.56
C ASN A 88 -13.51 -7.13 9.58
N ILE A 89 -12.55 -6.21 9.43
CA ILE A 89 -12.41 -5.05 10.32
C ILE A 89 -13.33 -3.92 9.85
N ASN A 90 -13.36 -3.66 8.54
CA ASN A 90 -14.13 -2.60 7.90
C ASN A 90 -14.52 -3.04 6.49
N ILE A 91 -15.82 -3.04 6.17
CA ILE A 91 -16.35 -3.49 4.87
C ILE A 91 -15.76 -2.72 3.68
N ARG A 92 -15.40 -1.44 3.88
CA ARG A 92 -14.76 -0.61 2.85
C ARG A 92 -13.40 -1.14 2.42
N ALA A 93 -12.72 -1.93 3.25
CA ALA A 93 -11.46 -2.56 2.89
C ALA A 93 -11.62 -3.50 1.67
N SER A 94 -12.74 -4.23 1.59
CA SER A 94 -13.05 -5.10 0.43
C SER A 94 -13.28 -4.27 -0.84
N VAL A 95 -14.03 -3.17 -0.73
CA VAL A 95 -14.31 -2.29 -1.88
C VAL A 95 -13.02 -1.66 -2.43
N LEU A 96 -12.18 -1.12 -1.53
CA LEU A 96 -10.89 -0.56 -1.92
C LEU A 96 -9.95 -1.62 -2.47
N PHE A 97 -9.99 -2.84 -1.91
CA PHE A 97 -9.17 -3.95 -2.40
C PHE A 97 -9.45 -4.20 -3.88
N ASP A 98 -10.72 -4.35 -4.26
CA ASP A 98 -11.09 -4.67 -5.64
C ASP A 98 -10.68 -3.55 -6.61
N GLN A 99 -10.91 -2.29 -6.23
CA GLN A 99 -10.55 -1.14 -7.05
C GLN A 99 -9.03 -0.98 -7.23
N ILE A 100 -8.26 -1.07 -6.13
CA ILE A 100 -6.80 -0.95 -6.18
C ILE A 100 -6.19 -2.16 -6.89
N TRP A 101 -6.76 -3.36 -6.71
CA TRP A 101 -6.28 -4.57 -7.37
C TRP A 101 -6.45 -4.48 -8.88
N GLU A 102 -7.60 -3.99 -9.34
CA GLU A 102 -7.84 -3.75 -10.76
C GLU A 102 -6.82 -2.75 -11.33
N TRP A 103 -6.57 -1.66 -10.62
CA TRP A 103 -5.55 -0.70 -11.00
C TRP A 103 -4.14 -1.31 -11.05
N VAL A 104 -3.73 -2.11 -10.06
CA VAL A 104 -2.44 -2.81 -10.05
C VAL A 104 -2.31 -3.74 -11.25
N LYS A 105 -3.33 -4.54 -11.56
CA LYS A 105 -3.30 -5.46 -12.72
C LYS A 105 -3.11 -4.72 -14.05
N ASN A 106 -3.73 -3.55 -14.17
CA ASN A 106 -3.74 -2.78 -15.42
C ASN A 106 -2.53 -1.85 -15.58
N ASN A 107 -1.93 -1.41 -14.48
CA ASN A 107 -0.91 -0.34 -14.50
C ASN A 107 0.43 -0.72 -13.87
N CYS A 108 0.53 -1.81 -13.09
CA CYS A 108 1.72 -2.15 -12.34
C CYS A 108 2.32 -3.52 -12.69
N LEU A 109 1.68 -4.28 -13.59
CA LEU A 109 2.16 -5.58 -14.04
C LEU A 109 2.63 -5.53 -15.48
N ASP A 110 3.84 -6.03 -15.74
CA ASP A 110 4.35 -6.18 -17.11
C ASP A 110 3.68 -7.36 -17.84
N ARG A 111 4.06 -7.58 -19.11
CA ARG A 111 3.54 -8.69 -19.93
C ARG A 111 3.80 -10.07 -19.32
N LYS A 112 4.87 -10.21 -18.52
CA LYS A 112 5.25 -11.44 -17.81
C LYS A 112 4.64 -11.52 -16.40
N LYS A 113 3.72 -10.61 -16.06
CA LYS A 113 3.07 -10.50 -14.75
C LYS A 113 4.03 -10.20 -13.60
N ARG A 114 5.16 -9.55 -13.89
CA ARG A 114 6.09 -9.04 -12.87
C ARG A 114 5.60 -7.69 -12.37
N LEU A 115 5.78 -7.44 -11.07
CA LEU A 115 5.48 -6.15 -10.47
C LEU A 115 6.57 -5.14 -10.83
N ILE A 116 6.19 -4.09 -11.54
CA ILE A 116 7.06 -3.00 -12.01
C ILE A 116 6.59 -1.66 -11.44
N HIS A 117 7.29 -0.55 -11.73
CA HIS A 117 6.91 0.80 -11.28
C HIS A 117 6.92 1.01 -9.75
N GLY A 118 7.88 0.39 -9.05
CA GLY A 118 8.16 0.70 -7.65
C GLY A 118 9.04 1.95 -7.50
N CYS A 119 8.97 2.63 -6.36
CA CYS A 119 9.77 3.83 -6.09
C CYS A 119 10.50 3.72 -4.75
N TYR A 120 11.83 3.62 -4.76
CA TYR A 120 12.60 3.48 -3.51
C TYR A 120 12.73 4.79 -2.74
N HIS A 121 13.39 5.81 -3.30
CA HIS A 121 13.62 7.08 -2.60
C HIS A 121 13.58 8.26 -3.57
N TYR A 122 12.39 8.79 -3.79
CA TYR A 122 12.17 9.88 -4.75
C TYR A 122 12.96 11.16 -4.40
N PRO A 123 12.95 11.71 -3.16
CA PRO A 123 13.69 12.93 -2.84
C PRO A 123 15.21 12.88 -3.07
N LYS A 124 15.78 11.68 -3.23
CA LYS A 124 17.20 11.47 -3.51
C LYS A 124 17.48 10.98 -4.93
N HIS A 125 16.45 10.85 -5.75
CA HIS A 125 16.53 10.30 -7.10
C HIS A 125 17.16 8.90 -7.16
N ILE A 126 16.83 8.03 -6.20
CA ILE A 126 17.35 6.66 -6.12
C ILE A 126 16.24 5.66 -6.43
N PHE A 127 16.46 4.82 -7.45
CA PHE A 127 15.57 3.75 -7.91
C PHE A 127 14.09 4.19 -8.00
N ILE A 128 13.84 5.21 -8.82
CA ILE A 128 12.51 5.64 -9.24
C ILE A 128 12.10 4.80 -10.45
N ASP A 129 10.87 4.30 -10.48
CA ASP A 129 10.38 3.44 -11.55
C ASP A 129 11.25 2.19 -11.76
N ASN A 130 11.35 1.38 -10.70
CA ASN A 130 12.19 0.18 -10.66
C ASN A 130 11.42 -1.03 -10.12
N GLU A 131 11.91 -2.23 -10.41
CA GLU A 131 11.50 -3.42 -9.66
C GLU A 131 12.08 -3.36 -8.25
N ILE A 132 11.26 -3.66 -7.24
CA ILE A 132 11.63 -3.51 -5.84
C ILE A 132 11.44 -4.85 -5.12
N ILE A 133 12.52 -5.39 -4.54
CA ILE A 133 12.52 -6.75 -3.99
C ILE A 133 11.48 -6.96 -2.88
N PHE A 134 11.30 -5.98 -1.99
CA PHE A 134 10.24 -6.08 -0.97
C PHE A 134 8.85 -5.97 -1.59
N GLY A 135 8.67 -5.18 -2.65
CA GLY A 135 7.43 -5.16 -3.44
C GLY A 135 7.09 -6.55 -3.99
N ASN A 136 8.07 -7.23 -4.60
CA ASN A 136 7.92 -8.60 -5.09
C ASN A 136 7.57 -9.60 -3.97
N TYR A 137 8.21 -9.49 -2.80
CA TYR A 137 7.89 -10.32 -1.65
C TYR A 137 6.42 -10.17 -1.21
N TYR A 138 5.95 -8.93 -1.03
CA TYR A 138 4.58 -8.68 -0.60
C TYR A 138 3.56 -9.02 -1.69
N PHE A 139 3.91 -8.84 -2.96
CA PHE A 139 3.09 -9.27 -4.08
C PHE A 139 2.91 -10.78 -4.09
N PHE A 140 3.98 -11.55 -3.94
CA PHE A 140 3.90 -13.01 -3.85
C PHE A 140 3.05 -13.45 -2.65
N LYS A 141 3.24 -12.81 -1.50
CA LYS A 141 2.43 -13.08 -0.30
C LYS A 141 0.95 -12.78 -0.51
N LEU A 142 0.62 -11.70 -1.21
CA LEU A 142 -0.75 -11.38 -1.61
C LEU A 142 -1.32 -12.46 -2.54
N LEU A 143 -0.58 -12.89 -3.56
CA LEU A 143 -1.01 -13.94 -4.48
C LEU A 143 -1.27 -15.27 -3.75
N LEU A 144 -0.41 -15.64 -2.81
CA LEU A 144 -0.63 -16.81 -1.96
C LEU A 144 -1.94 -16.67 -1.18
N ALA A 145 -2.16 -15.53 -0.51
CA ALA A 145 -3.37 -15.30 0.27
C ALA A 145 -4.65 -15.36 -0.60
N LEU A 146 -4.59 -14.87 -1.84
CA LEU A 146 -5.70 -14.93 -2.80
C LEU A 146 -5.96 -16.34 -3.33
N ASN A 147 -4.90 -17.13 -3.53
CA ASN A 147 -5.00 -18.50 -4.05
C ASN A 147 -5.38 -19.53 -2.99
N THR A 148 -5.18 -19.24 -1.70
CA THR A 148 -5.61 -20.11 -0.58
C THR A 148 -7.13 -20.10 -0.35
N LYS A 149 -7.94 -20.04 -1.41
CA LYS A 149 -9.35 -20.47 -1.35
C LYS A 149 -9.40 -22.01 -1.26
N GLU A 150 -8.90 -22.55 -0.15
CA GLU A 150 -9.14 -23.88 0.42
C GLU A 150 -8.12 -24.08 1.56
N VAL A 151 -8.59 -24.66 2.66
CA VAL A 151 -7.89 -24.85 3.95
C VAL A 151 -7.88 -23.63 4.89
N VAL A 152 -9.08 -23.22 5.32
CA VAL A 152 -9.37 -23.08 6.76
C VAL A 152 -10.43 -24.12 7.10
#